data_AF-A0A167GMF8-F1
#
_entry.id   AF-A0A167GMF8-F1
#
_cell.length_a   1.000
_cell.length_b   1.000
_cell.length_c   1.000
_cell.angle_alpha   90.00
_cell.angle_beta   90.00
_cell.angle_gamma   90.00
#
_symmetry.space_group_name_H-M   'P 1'
#
loop_
_entity.id
_entity.type
_entity.pdbx_description
1 polymer ?
#
loop_
_entity_poly.entity_id
_entity_poly.type
_entity_poly.pdbx_seq_one_letter_code
_entity_poly.pdbx_strand_id
1 'polypeptide(L)'
;MPFEDVMRIMLPPQNGIEPHVTANFGERRTSGPHGGTDFNYEGGQSGLNMLRPAVHSPIAGEVVFSGGQYGTVKIRDADGNTHEILHMDGRQVEVGDQIEAGDPIGTLGGRGPNGASHYARHVHYQMKDSAGNLINPQAWWDARVAASEKGGSPDGVCVAGATDVAPVSAGLLGDSEREIRALAERHALPWDQGMVNTVWAAALCARQAGLTEINLANVRRGDLLLGQHDGLTLREVSLDARKAANTPQQQSMASLEQWDHQMPVSANSQERPVQGAAQVMAL
;
A
#
# COMPACT_ATOMS: atom_id res chain seq x y z
N MET A 1 2.19 6.22 -7.91
CA MET A 1 0.77 6.43 -8.23
C MET A 1 0.53 7.92 -8.37
N PRO A 2 0.06 8.40 -9.53
CA PRO A 2 -0.23 9.82 -9.75
C PRO A 2 -1.41 10.26 -8.89
N PHE A 3 -1.53 11.57 -8.66
CA PHE A 3 -2.59 12.11 -7.81
C PHE A 3 -4.00 11.76 -8.28
N GLU A 4 -4.22 11.69 -9.59
CA GLU A 4 -5.51 11.33 -10.19
C GLU A 4 -5.98 9.94 -9.75
N ASP A 5 -5.07 8.97 -9.67
CA ASP A 5 -5.41 7.61 -9.22
C ASP A 5 -5.72 7.59 -7.72
N VAL A 6 -5.01 8.37 -6.93
CA VAL A 6 -5.28 8.52 -5.48
C VAL A 6 -6.65 9.16 -5.25
N MET A 7 -7.02 10.15 -6.07
CA MET A 7 -8.36 10.73 -6.06
C MET A 7 -9.43 9.68 -6.36
N ARG A 8 -9.20 8.81 -7.36
CA ARG A 8 -10.08 7.67 -7.67
C ARG A 8 -10.10 6.60 -6.58
N ILE A 9 -9.05 6.44 -5.78
CA ILE A 9 -9.10 5.58 -4.59
C ILE A 9 -10.03 6.20 -3.54
N MET A 10 -9.82 7.49 -3.23
CA MET A 10 -10.62 8.17 -2.20
C MET A 10 -12.11 8.25 -2.59
N LEU A 11 -12.41 8.53 -3.86
CA LEU A 11 -13.75 8.55 -4.45
C LEU A 11 -13.80 7.69 -5.73
N PRO A 12 -14.05 6.37 -5.62
CA PRO A 12 -14.11 5.49 -6.78
C PRO A 12 -15.17 5.93 -7.79
N PRO A 13 -14.89 5.85 -9.10
CA PRO A 13 -15.89 6.16 -10.12
C PRO A 13 -17.17 5.32 -9.93
N GLN A 14 -18.33 5.96 -10.08
CA GLN A 14 -19.61 5.27 -9.94
C GLN A 14 -20.49 5.54 -11.14
N ASN A 15 -21.01 4.49 -11.77
CA ASN A 15 -21.90 4.58 -12.94
C ASN A 15 -21.31 5.43 -14.09
N GLY A 16 -19.98 5.37 -14.28
CA GLY A 16 -19.27 6.14 -15.29
C GLY A 16 -19.07 7.62 -14.95
N ILE A 17 -19.39 8.04 -13.72
CA ILE A 17 -19.13 9.40 -13.22
C ILE A 17 -17.82 9.37 -12.42
N GLU A 18 -16.86 10.15 -12.89
CA GLU A 18 -15.53 10.29 -12.30
C GLU A 18 -15.50 11.41 -11.23
N PRO A 19 -14.62 11.31 -10.22
CA PRO A 19 -14.25 12.46 -9.42
C PRO A 19 -13.38 13.44 -10.24
N HIS A 20 -13.46 14.72 -9.92
CA HIS A 20 -12.63 15.77 -10.51
C HIS A 20 -12.24 16.82 -9.48
N VAL A 21 -11.11 17.48 -9.73
CA VAL A 21 -10.63 18.58 -8.90
C VAL A 21 -11.54 19.80 -9.10
N THR A 22 -12.01 20.36 -7.98
CA THR A 22 -12.82 21.59 -7.95
C THR A 22 -12.05 22.79 -7.41
N ALA A 23 -10.99 22.56 -6.65
CA ALA A 23 -10.04 23.61 -6.26
C ALA A 23 -8.64 23.05 -6.00
N ASN A 24 -7.63 23.82 -6.39
CA ASN A 24 -6.23 23.39 -6.30
C ASN A 24 -5.58 23.84 -4.99
N PHE A 25 -4.51 23.14 -4.60
CA PHE A 25 -3.60 23.61 -3.56
C PHE A 25 -3.00 24.97 -3.94
N GLY A 26 -2.92 25.88 -2.97
CA GLY A 26 -2.34 27.21 -3.15
C GLY A 26 -3.21 28.19 -3.93
N GLU A 27 -4.42 27.80 -4.35
CA GLU A 27 -5.39 28.70 -4.97
C GLU A 27 -5.63 29.92 -4.08
N ARG A 28 -5.55 31.12 -4.65
CA ARG A 28 -5.69 32.37 -3.90
C ARG A 28 -7.15 32.60 -3.53
N ARG A 29 -7.45 32.64 -2.24
CA ARG A 29 -8.77 32.99 -1.69
C ARG A 29 -8.67 34.18 -0.75
N THR A 30 -9.80 34.82 -0.47
CA THR A 30 -9.89 35.95 0.48
C THR A 30 -9.37 35.59 1.88
N SER A 31 -9.56 34.33 2.30
CA SER A 31 -9.10 33.79 3.59
C SER A 31 -7.62 33.35 3.59
N GLY A 32 -6.90 33.59 2.50
CA GLY A 32 -5.54 33.08 2.27
C GLY A 32 -5.49 31.94 1.26
N PRO A 33 -4.27 31.45 0.93
CA PRO A 33 -4.09 30.35 -0.01
C PRO A 33 -4.81 29.08 0.46
N HIS A 34 -5.39 28.36 -0.48
CA HIS A 34 -6.08 27.11 -0.21
C HIS A 34 -5.09 26.02 0.26
N GLY A 35 -5.36 25.40 1.41
CA GLY A 35 -4.42 24.50 2.09
C GLY A 35 -4.39 23.05 1.59
N GLY A 36 -5.22 22.70 0.61
CA GLY A 36 -5.36 21.33 0.13
C GLY A 36 -5.87 21.30 -1.31
N THR A 37 -6.28 20.14 -1.77
CA THR A 37 -6.99 19.96 -3.03
C THR A 37 -8.43 19.55 -2.72
N ASP A 38 -9.38 20.27 -3.32
CA ASP A 38 -10.81 19.96 -3.19
C ASP A 38 -11.25 19.16 -4.42
N PHE A 39 -12.01 18.09 -4.23
CA PHE A 39 -12.56 17.30 -5.34
C PHE A 39 -13.88 16.62 -4.96
N ASN A 40 -14.69 16.35 -5.98
CA ASN A 40 -15.97 15.63 -5.86
C ASN A 40 -16.36 15.00 -7.21
N TYR A 41 -17.48 14.28 -7.26
CA TYR A 41 -17.99 13.76 -8.53
C TYR A 41 -18.44 14.90 -9.45
N GLU A 42 -18.29 14.73 -10.76
CA GLU A 42 -18.91 15.64 -11.72
C GLU A 42 -20.42 15.81 -11.47
N GLY A 43 -20.95 17.01 -11.73
CA GLY A 43 -22.35 17.37 -11.44
C GLY A 43 -22.58 18.20 -10.17
N GLY A 44 -21.52 18.51 -9.41
CA GLY A 44 -21.56 19.49 -8.32
C GLY A 44 -22.52 19.09 -7.19
N GLN A 45 -23.32 20.02 -6.66
CA GLN A 45 -24.24 19.76 -5.53
C GLN A 45 -25.54 19.04 -5.94
N SER A 46 -25.39 18.02 -6.80
CA SER A 46 -26.46 17.16 -7.31
C SER A 46 -25.97 15.72 -7.43
N GLY A 47 -26.85 14.79 -7.82
CA GLY A 47 -26.47 13.42 -8.16
C GLY A 47 -25.71 12.68 -7.04
N LEU A 48 -24.62 12.00 -7.40
CA LEU A 48 -23.81 11.18 -6.49
C LEU A 48 -23.34 11.96 -5.26
N ASN A 49 -22.94 13.22 -5.43
CA ASN A 49 -22.49 14.04 -4.29
C ASN A 49 -23.60 14.21 -3.23
N MET A 50 -24.87 14.13 -3.65
CA MET A 50 -26.01 14.23 -2.74
C MET A 50 -26.32 12.93 -1.99
N LEU A 51 -25.81 11.79 -2.47
CA LEU A 51 -25.99 10.46 -1.87
C LEU A 51 -24.98 10.14 -0.76
N ARG A 52 -24.03 11.04 -0.48
CA ARG A 52 -23.00 10.88 0.57
C ARG A 52 -22.19 9.57 0.39
N PRO A 53 -21.58 9.36 -0.80
CA PRO A 53 -20.82 8.16 -1.09
C PRO A 53 -19.68 7.96 -0.09
N ALA A 54 -19.23 6.72 0.04
CA ALA A 54 -18.09 6.39 0.87
C ALA A 54 -16.83 7.13 0.40
N VAL A 55 -16.08 7.67 1.36
CA VAL A 55 -14.74 8.23 1.16
C VAL A 55 -13.76 7.23 1.73
N HIS A 56 -12.71 6.93 0.98
CA HIS A 56 -11.72 5.92 1.33
C HIS A 56 -10.36 6.52 1.64
N SER A 57 -9.52 5.75 2.34
CA SER A 57 -8.17 6.14 2.66
C SER A 57 -7.31 6.24 1.40
N PRO A 58 -6.52 7.33 1.21
CA PRO A 58 -5.58 7.42 0.10
C PRO A 58 -4.34 6.53 0.27
N ILE A 59 -4.03 6.13 1.51
CA ILE A 59 -2.76 5.48 1.85
C ILE A 59 -2.92 4.57 3.07
N ALA A 60 -2.05 3.58 3.20
CA ALA A 60 -1.93 2.83 4.44
C ALA A 60 -1.33 3.68 5.57
N GLY A 61 -1.74 3.43 6.81
CA GLY A 61 -1.18 4.12 7.96
C GLY A 61 -2.03 4.02 9.23
N GLU A 62 -1.65 4.80 10.24
CA GLU A 62 -2.36 4.91 11.51
C GLU A 62 -3.29 6.11 11.50
N VAL A 63 -4.55 5.92 11.90
CA VAL A 63 -5.46 7.04 12.17
C VAL A 63 -5.03 7.74 13.46
N VAL A 64 -4.51 8.96 13.34
CA VAL A 64 -4.00 9.76 14.46
C VAL A 64 -4.97 10.89 14.89
N PHE A 65 -6.05 11.10 14.14
CA PHE A 65 -7.17 11.97 14.53
C PHE A 65 -8.44 11.58 13.78
N SER A 66 -9.58 11.53 14.47
CA SER A 66 -10.91 11.36 13.86
C SER A 66 -11.90 12.23 14.62
N GLY A 67 -12.39 13.33 14.04
CA GLY A 67 -13.24 14.26 14.80
C GLY A 67 -13.26 15.72 14.32
N GLY A 68 -13.46 16.63 15.28
CA GLY A 68 -13.40 18.07 15.07
C GLY A 68 -14.59 18.67 14.30
N GLN A 69 -14.61 20.01 14.26
CA GLN A 69 -15.65 20.80 13.59
C GLN A 69 -15.70 20.61 12.07
N TYR A 70 -14.63 20.07 11.47
CA TYR A 70 -14.55 19.79 10.04
C TYR A 70 -14.85 18.34 9.67
N GLY A 71 -15.10 17.44 10.64
CA GLY A 71 -15.27 16.02 10.32
C GLY A 71 -13.99 15.40 9.75
N THR A 72 -12.84 15.74 10.33
CA THR A 72 -11.52 15.36 9.83
C THR A 72 -11.19 13.91 10.20
N VAL A 73 -10.58 13.19 9.26
CA VAL A 73 -9.76 12.00 9.53
C VAL A 73 -8.32 12.35 9.15
N LYS A 74 -7.36 12.08 10.05
CA LYS A 74 -5.93 12.25 9.83
C LYS A 74 -5.24 10.90 9.91
N ILE A 75 -4.49 10.57 8.87
CA ILE A 75 -3.73 9.32 8.77
C ILE A 75 -2.26 9.69 8.74
N ARG A 76 -1.45 9.04 9.58
CA ARG A 76 0.01 9.15 9.54
C ARG A 76 0.55 7.99 8.70
N ASP A 77 1.28 8.32 7.64
CA ASP A 77 1.95 7.31 6.79
C ASP A 77 3.27 6.83 7.43
N ALA A 78 3.91 5.86 6.77
CA ALA A 78 5.19 5.30 7.24
C ALA A 78 6.35 6.31 7.21
N ASP A 79 6.27 7.33 6.36
CA ASP A 79 7.27 8.41 6.23
C ASP A 79 7.05 9.52 7.29
N GLY A 80 6.00 9.39 8.12
CA GLY A 80 5.62 10.36 9.14
C GLY A 80 4.81 11.54 8.61
N ASN A 81 4.48 11.58 7.31
CA ASN A 81 3.59 12.58 6.74
C ASN A 81 2.17 12.35 7.25
N THR A 82 1.38 13.40 7.32
CA THR A 82 -0.04 13.29 7.66
C THR A 82 -0.93 13.63 6.48
N HIS A 83 -1.85 12.73 6.19
CA HIS A 83 -2.92 12.84 5.21
C HIS A 83 -4.19 13.26 5.94
N GLU A 84 -4.68 14.49 5.75
CA GLU A 84 -5.90 14.96 6.41
C GLU A 84 -7.04 15.10 5.40
N ILE A 85 -8.12 14.37 5.65
CA ILE A 85 -9.33 14.32 4.83
C ILE A 85 -10.45 15.00 5.61
N LEU A 86 -10.98 16.09 5.08
CA LEU A 86 -11.91 16.99 5.75
C LEU A 86 -13.32 16.95 5.14
N HIS A 87 -14.24 17.60 5.85
CA HIS A 87 -15.63 17.83 5.49
C HIS A 87 -16.54 16.61 5.49
N MET A 88 -16.09 15.48 6.07
CA MET A 88 -16.90 14.27 6.12
C MET A 88 -18.24 14.50 6.82
N ASP A 89 -19.28 13.86 6.28
CA ASP A 89 -20.59 13.85 6.91
C ASP A 89 -20.63 12.90 8.10
N GLY A 90 -20.16 11.66 7.89
CA GLY A 90 -19.90 10.64 8.91
C GLY A 90 -18.47 10.10 8.80
N ARG A 91 -17.95 9.56 9.89
CA ARG A 91 -16.64 8.89 9.98
C ARG A 91 -16.86 7.45 10.39
N GLN A 92 -16.02 6.54 9.90
CA GLN A 92 -16.11 5.10 10.12
C GLN A 92 -14.86 4.53 10.80
N VAL A 93 -13.91 5.38 11.17
CA VAL A 93 -12.64 5.01 11.80
C VAL A 93 -12.40 5.83 13.07
N GLU A 94 -11.64 5.24 13.99
CA GLU A 94 -11.26 5.79 15.28
C GLU A 94 -9.73 5.96 15.38
N VAL A 95 -9.29 6.74 16.36
CA VAL A 95 -7.84 6.94 16.59
C VAL A 95 -7.19 5.62 17.02
N GLY A 96 -6.07 5.28 16.39
CA GLY A 96 -5.32 4.03 16.61
C GLY A 96 -5.60 2.95 15.56
N ASP A 97 -6.63 3.12 14.72
CA ASP A 97 -6.92 2.18 13.64
C ASP A 97 -5.74 2.12 12.65
N GLN A 98 -5.33 0.90 12.32
CA GLN A 98 -4.44 0.63 11.19
C GLN A 98 -5.30 0.38 9.97
N ILE A 99 -5.11 1.19 8.93
CA ILE A 99 -5.90 1.12 7.70
C ILE A 99 -4.98 0.98 6.49
N GLU A 100 -5.54 0.43 5.42
CA GLU A 100 -4.90 0.29 4.12
C GLU A 100 -5.45 1.35 3.14
N ALA A 101 -4.74 1.57 2.03
CA ALA A 101 -5.28 2.38 0.93
C ALA A 101 -6.57 1.73 0.38
N GLY A 102 -7.62 2.53 0.22
CA GLY A 102 -8.93 2.06 -0.24
C GLY A 102 -9.88 1.61 0.88
N ASP A 103 -9.45 1.58 2.15
CA ASP A 103 -10.38 1.29 3.25
C ASP A 103 -11.38 2.45 3.44
N PRO A 104 -12.66 2.17 3.72
CA PRO A 104 -13.66 3.21 3.94
C PRO A 104 -13.39 3.94 5.27
N ILE A 105 -13.25 5.26 5.21
CA ILE A 105 -12.95 6.11 6.39
C ILE A 105 -14.12 7.01 6.79
N GLY A 106 -15.09 7.19 5.90
CA GLY A 106 -16.24 8.05 6.15
C GLY A 106 -17.13 8.22 4.94
N THR A 107 -17.95 9.26 4.96
CA THR A 107 -18.85 9.60 3.84
C THR A 107 -18.67 11.05 3.43
N LEU A 108 -18.83 11.30 2.12
CA LEU A 108 -18.73 12.62 1.52
C LEU A 108 -19.73 13.58 2.19
N GLY A 109 -19.24 14.75 2.59
CA GLY A 109 -20.04 15.75 3.28
C GLY A 109 -19.60 17.17 2.98
N GLY A 110 -20.19 18.11 3.72
CA GLY A 110 -19.88 19.54 3.67
C GLY A 110 -19.68 20.12 5.06
N ARG A 111 -19.21 19.32 6.01
CA ARG A 111 -19.16 19.70 7.43
C ARG A 111 -18.10 20.77 7.68
N GLY A 112 -18.45 21.78 8.46
CA GLY A 112 -17.51 22.80 8.95
C GLY A 112 -17.97 23.44 10.26
N PRO A 113 -17.29 24.52 10.69
CA PRO A 113 -17.60 25.24 11.93
C PRO A 113 -19.09 25.61 12.10
N ASN A 114 -19.77 25.90 11.00
CA ASN A 114 -21.19 26.28 10.99
C ASN A 114 -22.16 25.10 10.76
N GLY A 115 -21.71 23.85 10.94
CA GLY A 115 -22.55 22.65 10.89
C GLY A 115 -22.30 21.74 9.68
N ALA A 116 -23.16 20.72 9.51
CA ALA A 116 -22.98 19.61 8.56
C ALA A 116 -23.07 20.01 7.08
N SER A 117 -23.58 21.21 6.77
CA SER A 117 -23.73 21.73 5.39
C SER A 117 -23.11 23.11 5.24
N HIS A 118 -22.06 23.41 6.02
CA HIS A 118 -21.34 24.67 5.93
C HIS A 118 -20.71 24.87 4.55
N TYR A 119 -20.14 23.81 3.98
CA TYR A 119 -19.55 23.82 2.66
C TYR A 119 -20.41 23.04 1.66
N ALA A 120 -20.26 23.38 0.38
CA ALA A 120 -20.62 22.48 -0.70
C ALA A 120 -19.94 21.13 -0.47
N ARG A 121 -20.59 20.01 -0.80
CA ARG A 121 -20.04 18.68 -0.58
C ARG A 121 -18.83 18.42 -1.46
N HIS A 122 -17.72 18.13 -0.82
CA HIS A 122 -16.45 17.77 -1.44
C HIS A 122 -15.56 17.06 -0.44
N VAL A 123 -14.56 16.34 -0.93
CA VAL A 123 -13.40 15.98 -0.14
C VAL A 123 -12.43 17.15 -0.19
N HIS A 124 -12.04 17.65 0.97
CA HIS A 124 -10.84 18.48 1.09
C HIS A 124 -9.70 17.61 1.57
N TYR A 125 -8.67 17.46 0.74
CA TYR A 125 -7.50 16.65 1.05
C TYR A 125 -6.27 17.54 1.19
N GLN A 126 -5.67 17.55 2.37
CA GLN A 126 -4.44 18.26 2.66
C GLN A 126 -3.37 17.29 3.16
N MET A 127 -2.10 17.65 2.93
CA MET A 127 -0.97 16.89 3.42
C MET A 127 -0.03 17.78 4.20
N LYS A 128 0.57 17.21 5.25
CA LYS A 128 1.72 17.80 5.93
C LYS A 128 2.88 16.83 5.93
N ASP A 129 4.10 17.34 5.75
CA ASP A 129 5.30 16.55 5.92
C ASP A 129 5.52 16.14 7.39
N SER A 130 6.53 15.31 7.65
CA SER A 130 6.88 14.86 9.00
C SER A 130 7.32 15.98 9.95
N ALA A 131 7.73 17.14 9.41
CA ALA A 131 8.01 18.35 10.18
C ALA A 131 6.75 19.21 10.45
N GLY A 132 5.59 18.81 9.91
CA GLY A 132 4.32 19.49 10.06
C GLY A 132 4.10 20.63 9.05
N ASN A 133 4.98 20.80 8.07
CA ASN A 133 4.80 21.81 7.02
C ASN A 133 3.73 21.34 6.04
N LEU A 134 2.89 22.27 5.61
CA LEU A 134 1.88 22.00 4.60
C LEU A 134 2.54 21.82 3.23
N ILE A 135 2.21 20.73 2.55
CA ILE A 135 2.76 20.38 1.23
C ILE A 135 1.66 20.18 0.20
N ASN A 136 1.97 20.42 -1.08
CA ASN A 136 1.02 20.21 -2.17
C ASN A 136 0.78 18.71 -2.38
N PRO A 137 -0.45 18.18 -2.15
CA PRO A 137 -0.71 16.76 -2.30
C PRO A 137 -0.47 16.27 -3.73
N GLN A 138 -0.91 17.03 -4.74
CA GLN A 138 -0.75 16.65 -6.13
C GLN A 138 0.74 16.53 -6.49
N ALA A 139 1.53 17.54 -6.17
CA ALA A 139 2.97 17.51 -6.45
C ALA A 139 3.68 16.36 -5.70
N TRP A 140 3.26 16.04 -4.47
CA TRP A 140 3.83 14.95 -3.69
C TRP A 140 3.56 13.58 -4.34
N TRP A 141 2.33 13.31 -4.76
CA TRP A 141 1.97 12.04 -5.41
C TRP A 141 2.59 11.91 -6.80
N ASP A 142 2.56 12.97 -7.61
CA ASP A 142 3.11 12.96 -8.96
C ASP A 142 4.64 12.83 -8.94
N ALA A 143 5.33 13.43 -7.97
CA ALA A 143 6.77 13.28 -7.81
C ALA A 143 7.18 11.84 -7.47
N ARG A 144 6.33 11.07 -6.76
CA ARG A 144 6.59 9.65 -6.48
C ARG A 144 6.51 8.81 -7.77
N VAL A 145 5.67 9.17 -8.73
CA VAL A 145 5.67 8.55 -10.07
C VAL A 145 6.94 8.91 -10.82
N ALA A 146 7.30 10.19 -10.88
CA ALA A 146 8.50 10.63 -11.59
C ALA A 146 9.80 10.04 -10.99
N ALA A 147 9.85 9.81 -9.67
CA ALA A 147 10.95 9.12 -9.01
C ALA A 147 10.99 7.62 -9.37
N SER A 148 9.84 6.97 -9.43
CA SER A 148 9.72 5.58 -9.91
C SER A 148 10.05 5.44 -11.41
N GLU A 149 9.69 6.42 -12.24
CA GLU A 149 9.94 6.42 -13.69
C GLU A 149 11.38 6.80 -14.05
N LYS A 150 12.00 7.77 -13.34
CA LYS A 150 13.43 8.09 -13.50
C LYS A 150 14.37 7.03 -12.94
N GLY A 151 13.86 6.08 -12.16
CA GLY A 151 14.54 4.84 -11.80
C GLY A 151 14.49 3.75 -12.88
N GLY A 152 13.70 3.94 -13.95
CA GLY A 152 13.58 3.02 -15.08
C GLY A 152 14.41 3.46 -16.28
N SER A 153 15.67 3.03 -16.35
CA SER A 153 16.45 3.15 -17.59
C SER A 153 16.04 2.04 -18.57
N PRO A 154 15.87 2.34 -19.87
CA PRO A 154 15.61 1.34 -20.90
C PRO A 154 16.96 0.77 -21.35
N ASP A 155 17.34 -0.36 -20.78
CA ASP A 155 18.19 -1.40 -21.40
C ASP A 155 18.64 -2.36 -20.29
N GLY A 156 18.73 -3.64 -20.64
CA GLY A 156 18.74 -4.76 -19.71
C GLY A 156 19.86 -4.78 -18.66
N VAL A 157 19.51 -5.43 -17.55
CA VAL A 157 20.36 -6.02 -16.52
C VAL A 157 21.20 -5.04 -15.70
N CYS A 158 20.82 -4.88 -14.43
CA CYS A 158 21.66 -5.02 -13.22
C CYS A 158 20.79 -4.65 -12.01
N VAL A 159 20.29 -5.65 -11.28
CA VAL A 159 19.83 -5.49 -9.90
C VAL A 159 21.06 -5.14 -9.06
N ALA A 160 21.27 -3.84 -8.78
CA ALA A 160 22.29 -3.39 -7.85
C ALA A 160 22.00 -1.96 -7.35
N GLY A 161 20.92 -1.82 -6.59
CA GLY A 161 20.89 -0.89 -5.46
C GLY A 161 20.89 -1.75 -4.21
N ALA A 162 21.99 -1.77 -3.47
CA ALA A 162 22.17 -2.65 -2.31
C ALA A 162 21.11 -2.34 -1.24
N THR A 163 20.02 -3.08 -1.26
CA THR A 163 19.21 -3.36 -0.07
C THR A 163 20.01 -4.34 0.76
N ASP A 164 20.26 -4.03 2.03
CA ASP A 164 21.04 -4.86 2.96
C ASP A 164 20.21 -6.06 3.46
N VAL A 165 19.53 -6.74 2.52
CA VAL A 165 18.70 -7.92 2.77
C VAL A 165 19.57 -9.17 2.68
N ALA A 166 19.26 -10.18 3.50
CA ALA A 166 20.04 -11.40 3.53
C ALA A 166 19.99 -12.13 2.16
N PRO A 167 21.01 -12.95 1.82
CA PRO A 167 21.04 -13.68 0.54
C PRO A 167 19.79 -14.52 0.26
N VAL A 168 19.19 -15.12 1.29
CA VAL A 168 17.93 -15.86 1.17
C VAL A 168 16.76 -14.95 0.77
N SER A 169 16.68 -13.75 1.34
CA SER A 169 15.65 -12.76 1.03
C SER A 169 15.82 -12.21 -0.38
N ALA A 170 17.06 -11.98 -0.82
CA ALA A 170 17.37 -11.64 -2.21
C ALA A 170 16.94 -12.75 -3.19
N GLY A 171 17.17 -14.02 -2.84
CA GLY A 171 16.70 -15.17 -3.62
C GLY A 171 15.18 -15.21 -3.73
N LEU A 172 14.48 -15.07 -2.59
CA LEU A 172 13.02 -15.04 -2.55
C LEU A 172 12.42 -13.87 -3.32
N LEU A 173 13.09 -12.72 -3.40
CA LEU A 173 12.68 -11.59 -4.24
C LEU A 173 12.76 -11.94 -5.73
N GLY A 174 13.87 -12.51 -6.17
CA GLY A 174 14.02 -12.97 -7.55
C GLY A 174 13.01 -14.05 -7.93
N ASP A 175 12.74 -14.97 -7.00
CA ASP A 175 11.71 -16.00 -7.19
C ASP A 175 10.31 -15.40 -7.24
N SER A 176 9.97 -14.51 -6.31
CA SER A 176 8.67 -13.82 -6.29
C SER A 176 8.43 -13.05 -7.58
N GLU A 177 9.42 -12.30 -8.07
CA GLU A 177 9.31 -11.56 -9.33
C GLU A 177 9.04 -12.50 -10.51
N ARG A 178 9.82 -13.58 -10.64
CA ARG A 178 9.63 -14.56 -11.72
C ARG A 178 8.23 -15.16 -11.71
N GLU A 179 7.78 -15.63 -10.55
CA GLU A 179 6.50 -16.33 -10.46
C GLU A 179 5.30 -15.38 -10.63
N ILE A 180 5.39 -14.15 -10.12
CA ILE A 180 4.34 -13.12 -10.28
C ILE A 180 4.31 -12.62 -11.72
N ARG A 181 5.45 -12.45 -12.40
CA ARG A 181 5.48 -12.15 -13.85
C ARG A 181 4.79 -13.25 -14.65
N ALA A 182 5.09 -14.52 -14.37
CA ALA A 182 4.43 -15.64 -15.03
C ALA A 182 2.91 -15.65 -14.78
N LEU A 183 2.46 -15.30 -13.57
CA LEU A 183 1.04 -15.13 -13.28
C LEU A 183 0.42 -13.96 -14.05
N ALA A 184 1.06 -12.79 -14.07
CA ALA A 184 0.58 -11.63 -14.79
C ALA A 184 0.44 -11.92 -16.28
N GLU A 185 1.43 -12.58 -16.89
CA GLU A 185 1.38 -13.03 -18.29
C GLU A 185 0.24 -14.03 -18.54
N ARG A 186 0.11 -15.07 -17.71
CA ARG A 186 -0.96 -16.08 -17.83
C ARG A 186 -2.36 -15.47 -17.73
N HIS A 187 -2.52 -14.40 -16.97
CA HIS A 187 -3.78 -13.72 -16.73
C HIS A 187 -3.95 -12.42 -17.52
N ALA A 188 -3.02 -12.10 -18.43
CA ALA A 188 -3.01 -10.87 -19.22
C ALA A 188 -3.15 -9.58 -18.38
N LEU A 189 -2.50 -9.56 -17.22
CA LEU A 189 -2.49 -8.42 -16.31
C LEU A 189 -1.33 -7.48 -16.65
N PRO A 190 -1.52 -6.15 -16.55
CA PRO A 190 -0.44 -5.20 -16.74
C PRO A 190 0.62 -5.35 -15.65
N TRP A 191 1.87 -5.06 -16.00
CA TRP A 191 2.95 -4.92 -15.03
C TRP A 191 2.95 -3.47 -14.50
N ASP A 192 2.35 -3.25 -13.33
CA ASP A 192 2.21 -1.95 -12.69
C ASP A 192 2.90 -1.92 -11.31
N GLN A 193 2.79 -0.79 -10.61
CA GLN A 193 3.34 -0.65 -9.25
C GLN A 193 2.71 -1.62 -8.26
N GLY A 194 1.45 -2.04 -8.47
CA GLY A 194 0.79 -3.05 -7.66
C GLY A 194 1.45 -4.42 -7.80
N MET A 195 1.87 -4.79 -9.01
CA MET A 195 2.67 -6.00 -9.23
C MET A 195 4.03 -5.92 -8.52
N VAL A 196 4.70 -4.77 -8.58
CA VAL A 196 5.98 -4.56 -7.87
C VAL A 196 5.79 -4.65 -6.36
N ASN A 197 4.74 -4.03 -5.81
CA ASN A 197 4.37 -4.14 -4.40
C ASN A 197 4.13 -5.61 -4.00
N THR A 198 3.42 -6.36 -4.86
CA THR A 198 3.11 -7.78 -4.65
C THR A 198 4.38 -8.63 -4.59
N VAL A 199 5.40 -8.33 -5.42
CA VAL A 199 6.70 -9.02 -5.38
C VAL A 199 7.37 -8.89 -4.01
N TRP A 200 7.41 -7.69 -3.46
CA TRP A 200 8.03 -7.46 -2.15
C TRP A 200 7.23 -8.08 -1.01
N ALA A 201 5.90 -7.97 -1.05
CA ALA A 201 5.04 -8.60 -0.06
C ALA A 201 5.13 -10.12 -0.10
N ALA A 202 5.24 -10.72 -1.29
CA ALA A 202 5.42 -12.15 -1.49
C ALA A 202 6.75 -12.64 -0.89
N ALA A 203 7.86 -11.95 -1.18
CA ALA A 203 9.16 -12.30 -0.64
C ALA A 203 9.20 -12.20 0.90
N LEU A 204 8.61 -11.14 1.47
CA LEU A 204 8.46 -10.99 2.92
C LEU A 204 7.63 -12.13 3.54
N CYS A 205 6.47 -12.42 2.95
CA CYS A 205 5.58 -13.46 3.44
C CYS A 205 6.25 -14.84 3.41
N ALA A 206 6.92 -15.17 2.30
CA ALA A 206 7.68 -16.41 2.16
C ALA A 206 8.83 -16.50 3.17
N ARG A 207 9.57 -15.40 3.36
CA ARG A 207 10.67 -15.33 4.33
C ARG A 207 10.19 -15.53 5.77
N GLN A 208 9.09 -14.90 6.15
CA GLN A 208 8.47 -15.04 7.47
C GLN A 208 7.94 -16.45 7.74
N ALA A 209 7.43 -17.11 6.69
CA ALA A 209 6.99 -18.51 6.74
C ALA A 209 8.15 -19.53 6.68
N GLY A 210 9.41 -19.06 6.55
CA GLY A 210 10.60 -19.91 6.55
C GLY A 210 10.85 -20.65 5.25
N LEU A 211 10.29 -20.16 4.13
CA LEU A 211 10.68 -20.61 2.80
C LEU A 211 12.08 -20.07 2.48
N THR A 212 12.81 -20.83 1.66
CA THR A 212 14.15 -20.42 1.18
C THR A 212 14.22 -20.25 -0.33
N GLU A 213 13.18 -20.69 -1.03
CA GLU A 213 12.96 -20.55 -2.47
C GLU A 213 11.44 -20.49 -2.71
N ILE A 214 11.03 -19.96 -3.86
CA ILE A 214 9.64 -20.07 -4.36
C ILE A 214 9.71 -20.63 -5.77
N ASN A 215 9.07 -21.77 -6.01
CA ASN A 215 9.03 -22.41 -7.33
C ASN A 215 7.61 -22.77 -7.78
N LEU A 216 6.61 -22.38 -6.99
CA LEU A 216 5.21 -22.49 -7.32
C LEU A 216 4.50 -21.19 -6.92
N ALA A 217 3.71 -20.62 -7.82
CA ALA A 217 2.73 -19.60 -7.46
C ALA A 217 1.40 -19.78 -8.18
N ASN A 218 0.31 -19.53 -7.45
CA ASN A 218 -1.05 -19.61 -7.98
C ASN A 218 -1.95 -18.58 -7.30
N VAL A 219 -3.02 -18.14 -7.97
CA VAL A 219 -4.00 -17.21 -7.40
C VAL A 219 -5.35 -17.92 -7.25
N ARG A 220 -5.93 -17.89 -6.05
CA ARG A 220 -7.25 -18.48 -5.77
C ARG A 220 -8.06 -17.60 -4.83
N ARG A 221 -9.26 -17.20 -5.27
CA ARG A 221 -10.24 -16.43 -4.46
C ARG A 221 -9.69 -15.14 -3.85
N GLY A 222 -8.76 -14.47 -4.53
CA GLY A 222 -8.13 -13.23 -4.04
C GLY A 222 -6.83 -13.45 -3.28
N ASP A 223 -6.47 -14.71 -2.99
CA ASP A 223 -5.20 -15.05 -2.35
C ASP A 223 -4.16 -15.47 -3.38
N LEU A 224 -2.92 -15.01 -3.18
CA LEU A 224 -1.71 -15.48 -3.81
C LEU A 224 -1.10 -16.59 -2.95
N LEU A 225 -1.07 -17.80 -3.48
CA LEU A 225 -0.41 -18.96 -2.91
C LEU A 225 1.01 -19.04 -3.46
N LEU A 226 1.99 -19.12 -2.56
CA LEU A 226 3.40 -19.29 -2.88
C LEU A 226 3.86 -20.63 -2.30
N GLY A 227 4.63 -21.38 -3.08
CA GLY A 227 5.06 -22.72 -2.70
C GLY A 227 6.54 -22.98 -2.96
N GLN A 228 7.12 -23.76 -2.06
CA GLN A 228 8.43 -24.38 -2.19
C GLN A 228 8.22 -25.90 -2.31
N HIS A 229 8.70 -26.48 -3.41
CA HIS A 229 8.65 -27.92 -3.67
C HIS A 229 10.01 -28.47 -4.08
N ASP A 230 10.57 -29.38 -3.28
CA ASP A 230 11.90 -29.98 -3.51
C ASP A 230 11.85 -31.39 -4.14
N GLY A 231 10.65 -31.84 -4.55
CA GLY A 231 10.41 -33.19 -5.08
C GLY A 231 9.93 -34.20 -4.03
N LEU A 232 10.05 -33.89 -2.74
CA LEU A 232 9.63 -34.75 -1.62
C LEU A 232 8.65 -34.06 -0.68
N THR A 233 8.80 -32.74 -0.48
CA THR A 233 7.99 -31.93 0.42
C THR A 233 7.45 -30.71 -0.30
N LEU A 234 6.21 -30.34 0.03
CA LEU A 234 5.56 -29.12 -0.41
C LEU A 234 5.30 -28.25 0.82
N ARG A 235 5.88 -27.05 0.84
CA ARG A 235 5.55 -26.00 1.81
C ARG A 235 4.83 -24.88 1.08
N GLU A 236 3.71 -24.45 1.62
CA GLU A 236 2.89 -23.40 1.02
C GLU A 236 2.62 -22.28 2.03
N VAL A 237 2.55 -21.06 1.54
CA VAL A 237 2.09 -19.88 2.27
C VAL A 237 1.07 -19.12 1.42
N SER A 238 0.09 -18.51 2.08
CA SER A 238 -0.94 -17.70 1.44
C SER A 238 -0.78 -16.23 1.81
N LEU A 239 -0.97 -15.35 0.83
CA LEU A 239 -0.93 -13.90 0.96
C LEU A 239 -2.16 -13.29 0.30
N ASP A 240 -2.85 -12.37 0.95
CA ASP A 240 -3.94 -11.62 0.32
C ASP A 240 -3.37 -10.77 -0.84
N ALA A 241 -3.78 -11.05 -2.07
CA ALA A 241 -3.20 -10.43 -3.26
C ALA A 241 -3.58 -8.95 -3.39
N ARG A 242 -4.77 -8.56 -2.90
CA ARG A 242 -5.20 -7.15 -2.91
C ARG A 242 -4.38 -6.36 -1.90
N LYS A 243 -4.20 -6.89 -0.69
CA LYS A 243 -3.35 -6.27 0.32
C LYS A 243 -1.91 -6.16 -0.18
N ALA A 244 -1.37 -7.22 -0.76
CA ALA A 244 -0.02 -7.25 -1.32
C ALA A 244 0.18 -6.17 -2.40
N ALA A 245 -0.75 -6.04 -3.34
CA ALA A 245 -0.68 -5.02 -4.38
C ALA A 245 -0.77 -3.58 -3.86
N ASN A 246 -1.45 -3.37 -2.73
CA ASN A 246 -1.64 -2.03 -2.16
C ASN A 246 -0.66 -1.70 -1.02
N THR A 247 0.11 -2.67 -0.51
CA THR A 247 1.18 -2.44 0.47
C THR A 247 2.36 -1.76 -0.24
N PRO A 248 2.75 -0.53 0.12
CA PRO A 248 3.88 0.14 -0.53
C PRO A 248 5.15 -0.71 -0.47
N GLN A 249 5.83 -0.90 -1.61
CA GLN A 249 7.08 -1.66 -1.71
C GLN A 249 8.05 -1.36 -0.56
N GLN A 250 8.26 -0.08 -0.22
CA GLN A 250 9.21 0.35 0.81
C GLN A 250 8.87 -0.20 2.21
N GLN A 251 7.57 -0.41 2.52
CA GLN A 251 7.13 -1.00 3.78
C GLN A 251 7.52 -2.49 3.85
N SER A 252 7.28 -3.23 2.77
CA SER A 252 7.68 -4.64 2.68
C SER A 252 9.21 -4.79 2.68
N MET A 253 9.94 -3.87 2.02
CA MET A 253 11.40 -3.79 2.06
C MET A 253 11.92 -3.62 3.49
N ALA A 254 11.46 -2.58 4.20
CA ALA A 254 11.89 -2.29 5.56
C ALA A 254 11.56 -3.44 6.53
N SER A 255 10.40 -4.08 6.34
CA SER A 255 9.99 -5.24 7.13
C SER A 255 10.87 -6.47 6.87
N LEU A 256 11.28 -6.67 5.62
CA LEU A 256 12.16 -7.77 5.20
C LEU A 256 13.57 -7.58 5.76
N GLU A 257 14.11 -6.36 5.66
CA GLU A 257 15.39 -5.99 6.26
C GLU A 257 15.34 -6.19 7.78
N GLN A 258 14.31 -5.68 8.45
CA GLN A 258 14.14 -5.84 9.90
C GLN A 258 14.05 -7.31 10.30
N TRP A 259 13.36 -8.14 9.52
CA TRP A 259 13.27 -9.58 9.76
C TRP A 259 14.63 -10.26 9.66
N ASP A 260 15.42 -9.92 8.65
CA ASP A 260 16.77 -10.47 8.47
C ASP A 260 17.73 -10.08 9.59
N HIS A 261 17.59 -8.87 10.14
CA HIS A 261 18.36 -8.45 11.32
C HIS A 261 17.98 -9.22 12.59
N GLN A 262 16.70 -9.58 12.76
CA GLN A 262 16.21 -10.32 13.94
C GLN A 262 16.49 -11.82 13.86
N MET A 263 16.49 -12.37 12.65
CA MET A 263 16.69 -13.80 12.36
C MET A 263 17.85 -13.95 11.37
N PRO A 264 19.09 -13.61 11.77
CA PRO A 264 20.25 -13.92 10.95
C PRO A 264 20.22 -15.42 10.70
N VAL A 265 20.19 -15.82 9.43
CA VAL A 265 20.28 -17.24 9.08
C VAL A 265 21.60 -17.71 9.66
N SER A 266 21.55 -18.50 10.74
CA SER A 266 22.72 -19.23 11.22
C SER A 266 23.26 -19.97 10.02
N ALA A 267 24.48 -19.62 9.60
CA ALA A 267 25.26 -20.39 8.66
C ALA A 267 25.56 -21.75 9.31
N ASN A 268 24.59 -22.65 9.30
CA ASN A 268 24.71 -24.06 9.63
C ASN A 268 23.40 -24.80 9.32
N SER A 269 23.15 -24.98 8.02
CA SER A 269 22.45 -26.15 7.51
C SER A 269 23.40 -27.00 6.65
N GLN A 270 24.67 -27.09 7.07
CA GLN A 270 25.53 -28.21 6.74
C GLN A 270 25.84 -28.99 8.02
N GLU A 271 25.62 -30.30 7.93
CA GLU A 271 26.01 -31.34 8.90
C GLU A 271 25.20 -31.40 10.21
N ARG A 272 24.03 -32.06 10.15
CA ARG A 272 23.70 -32.98 11.26
C ARG A 272 24.58 -34.22 11.08
N PRO A 273 25.39 -34.62 12.07
CA PRO A 273 26.09 -35.89 12.01
C PRO A 273 25.05 -37.00 11.97
N VAL A 274 25.19 -37.87 10.97
CA VAL A 274 24.55 -39.18 10.95
C VAL A 274 25.09 -39.97 12.15
N GLN A 275 24.35 -40.01 13.26
CA GLN A 275 24.58 -41.03 14.29
C GLN A 275 23.84 -42.29 13.87
N GLY A 276 24.49 -43.06 12.99
CA GLY A 276 24.21 -44.48 12.84
C GLY A 276 25.23 -45.27 13.65
N ALA A 277 24.79 -46.00 14.68
CA ALA A 277 25.35 -47.29 15.04
C ALA A 277 24.47 -47.96 16.09
N ALA A 278 23.91 -49.09 15.69
CA ALA A 278 23.27 -50.06 16.55
C ALA A 278 24.20 -50.52 17.68
N GLN A 279 23.62 -50.77 18.86
CA GLN A 279 24.14 -51.81 19.72
C GLN A 279 22.98 -52.66 20.23
N VAL A 280 22.82 -53.78 19.54
CA VAL A 280 22.18 -54.99 20.03
C VAL A 280 23.08 -55.53 21.15
N MET A 281 22.55 -55.69 22.35
CA MET A 281 23.13 -56.56 23.38
C MET A 281 21.98 -57.39 23.95
N ALA A 282 22.00 -58.66 23.55
CA ALA A 282 21.31 -59.73 24.25
C ALA A 282 21.93 -59.92 25.63
N LEU A 283 21.09 -60.11 26.64
CA LEU A 283 21.07 -61.24 27.58
C LEU A 283 19.79 -61.16 28.42
#